data_AF-A0A529Q6F3-F1
#
_entry.id   AF-A0A529Q6F3-F1
#
_cell.length_a   1.000
_cell.length_b   1.000
_cell.length_c   1.000
_cell.angle_alpha   90.00
_cell.angle_beta   90.00
_cell.angle_gamma   90.00
#
_symmetry.space_group_name_H-M   'P 1'
#
loop_
_entity.id
_entity.type
_entity.pdbx_description
1 polymer ?
#
loop_
_entity_poly.entity_id
_entity_poly.type
_entity_poly.pdbx_seq_one_letter_code
_entity_poly.pdbx_strand_id
1 'polypeptide(L)'
;GNTRPADELAHAARAQGVALSPSLEIDVSISAVGFVQAGLGIGLVDALLPWHPFAGLAVRPLAAGPEFPISLLTSRARALSRADEMMRDEIRTACSVVLRQHRAKA
;
A
#
# COMPACT_ATOMS: atom_id res chain seq x y z
N GLY A 1 8.26 4.12 13.50
CA GLY A 1 7.75 5.32 12.86
C GLY A 1 6.67 5.96 13.69
N ASN A 2 6.58 7.28 13.64
CA ASN A 2 5.49 8.04 14.26
C ASN A 2 4.28 8.13 13.29
N THR A 3 3.97 7.01 12.62
CA THR A 3 3.00 6.94 11.54
C THR A 3 2.05 5.77 11.76
N ARG A 4 0.78 5.95 11.39
CA ARG A 4 -0.23 4.90 11.52
C ARG A 4 0.17 3.59 10.81
N PRO A 5 0.74 3.59 9.59
CA PRO A 5 1.20 2.35 8.97
C PRO A 5 2.28 1.63 9.78
N ALA A 6 3.22 2.36 10.40
CA ALA A 6 4.25 1.75 11.23
C ALA A 6 3.64 1.05 12.47
N ASP A 7 2.66 1.68 13.12
CA ASP A 7 1.98 1.11 14.28
C ASP A 7 1.18 -0.16 13.93
N GLU A 8 0.42 -0.13 12.82
CA GLU A 8 -0.37 -1.27 12.34
C GLU A 8 0.55 -2.45 11.96
N LEU A 9 1.67 -2.19 11.28
CA LEU A 9 2.65 -3.22 10.95
C LEU A 9 3.32 -3.79 12.20
N ALA A 10 3.69 -2.95 13.18
CA ALA A 10 4.26 -3.40 14.43
C ALA A 10 3.25 -4.20 15.28
N HIS A 11 1.97 -3.85 15.22
CA HIS A 11 0.90 -4.62 15.84
C HIS A 11 0.75 -6.00 15.18
N ALA A 12 0.66 -6.05 13.85
CA ALA A 12 0.55 -7.30 13.09
C ALA A 12 1.77 -8.22 13.31
N ALA A 13 2.99 -7.68 13.30
CA ALA A 13 4.21 -8.44 13.59
C ALA A 13 4.18 -9.04 15.00
N ARG A 14 3.79 -8.26 16.02
CA ARG A 14 3.68 -8.73 17.40
C ARG A 14 2.64 -9.83 17.56
N ALA A 15 1.52 -9.75 16.84
CA ALA A 15 0.52 -10.83 16.82
C ALA A 15 1.08 -12.16 16.27
N GLN A 16 2.15 -12.11 15.47
CA GLN A 16 2.90 -13.26 14.97
C GLN A 16 4.12 -13.62 15.84
N GLY A 17 4.30 -12.97 16.99
CA GLY A 17 5.46 -13.21 17.88
C GLY A 17 6.78 -12.62 17.38
N VAL A 18 6.75 -11.68 16.42
CA VAL A 18 7.93 -11.05 15.83
C VAL A 18 7.94 -9.55 16.13
N ALA A 19 9.13 -8.97 16.33
CA ALA A 19 9.30 -7.53 16.43
C ALA A 19 9.62 -6.92 15.05
N LEU A 20 8.90 -5.87 14.66
CA LEU A 20 9.25 -5.07 13.48
C LEU A 20 10.34 -4.07 13.86
N SER A 21 11.53 -4.19 13.25
CA SER A 21 12.68 -3.31 13.49
C SER A 21 13.34 -2.92 12.17
N PRO A 22 12.83 -1.89 11.47
CA PRO A 22 13.41 -1.45 10.21
C PRO A 22 14.72 -0.69 10.43
N SER A 23 15.74 -0.99 9.62
CA SER A 23 17.02 -0.25 9.62
C SER A 23 16.92 1.10 8.90
N LEU A 24 15.93 1.25 8.03
CA LEU A 24 15.67 2.44 7.22
C LEU A 24 14.15 2.63 7.07
N GLU A 25 13.66 3.84 7.34
CA GLU A 25 12.28 4.27 7.06
C GLU A 25 12.31 5.24 5.88
N ILE A 26 11.40 5.06 4.92
CA ILE A 26 11.31 5.87 3.70
C ILE A 26 9.94 6.53 3.61
N ASP A 27 9.90 7.77 3.12
CA ASP A 27 8.63 8.51 3.00
C ASP A 27 7.83 8.14 1.75
N VAL A 28 8.50 7.71 0.68
CA VAL A 28 7.87 7.41 -0.60
C VAL A 28 8.28 6.01 -1.07
N SER A 29 7.30 5.12 -1.21
CA SER A 29 7.54 3.69 -1.50
C SER A 29 8.39 3.45 -2.75
N ILE A 30 8.26 4.26 -3.81
CA ILE A 30 9.02 4.08 -5.06
C ILE A 30 10.54 4.11 -4.83
N SER A 31 11.00 4.83 -3.80
CA SER A 31 12.43 4.91 -3.47
C SER A 31 13.01 3.56 -3.01
N ALA A 32 12.18 2.62 -2.53
CA ALA A 32 12.60 1.29 -2.14
C ALA A 32 13.28 0.52 -3.28
N VAL A 33 12.88 0.76 -4.54
CA VAL A 33 13.45 0.07 -5.72
C VAL A 33 14.96 0.28 -5.77
N GLY A 34 15.42 1.53 -5.65
CA GLY A 34 16.85 1.85 -5.71
C GLY A 34 17.63 1.22 -4.56
N PHE A 35 17.09 1.26 -3.34
CA PHE A 35 17.76 0.68 -2.18
C PHE A 35 17.86 -0.86 -2.25
N VAL A 36 16.78 -1.54 -2.65
CA VAL A 36 16.77 -3.01 -2.78
C VAL A 36 17.69 -3.44 -3.93
N GLN A 37 17.65 -2.77 -5.08
CA GLN A 37 18.56 -3.07 -6.20
C GLN A 37 20.03 -2.81 -5.86
N ALA A 38 20.32 -1.83 -5.01
CA ALA A 38 21.67 -1.58 -4.49
C ALA A 38 22.10 -2.58 -3.40
N GLY A 39 21.24 -3.53 -3.02
CA GLY A 39 21.58 -4.61 -2.09
C GLY A 39 21.42 -4.28 -0.61
N LEU A 40 20.69 -3.22 -0.25
CA LEU A 40 20.49 -2.84 1.16
C LEU A 40 19.59 -3.80 1.94
N GLY A 41 18.84 -4.69 1.25
CA GLY A 41 18.01 -5.71 1.89
C GLY A 41 16.62 -5.81 1.28
N ILE A 42 15.61 -5.98 2.12
CA ILE A 42 14.20 -6.18 1.71
C ILE A 42 13.42 -4.88 1.96
N GLY A 43 12.67 -4.43 0.95
CA GLY A 43 11.73 -3.33 1.10
C GLY A 43 10.32 -3.85 1.43
N LEU A 44 9.76 -3.39 2.54
CA LEU A 44 8.34 -3.55 2.82
C LEU A 44 7.60 -2.28 2.39
N VAL A 45 6.70 -2.41 1.42
CA VAL A 45 6.03 -1.30 0.74
C VAL A 45 4.53 -1.57 0.61
N ASP A 46 3.75 -0.53 0.31
CA ASP A 46 2.35 -0.69 -0.08
C ASP A 46 2.20 -1.40 -1.44
N ALA A 47 1.01 -1.93 -1.71
CA ALA A 47 0.70 -2.63 -2.96
C ALA A 47 0.07 -1.71 -4.03
N LEU A 48 0.23 -0.38 -3.94
CA LEU A 48 -0.40 0.57 -4.87
C LEU A 48 0.38 0.71 -6.18
N LEU A 49 1.67 0.35 -6.19
CA LEU A 49 2.49 0.36 -7.40
C LEU A 49 2.60 -1.05 -8.00
N PRO A 50 2.64 -1.15 -9.34
CA PRO A 50 2.90 -2.42 -10.01
C PRO A 50 4.40 -2.73 -9.86
N TRP A 51 4.79 -3.44 -8.80
CA TRP A 51 6.22 -3.68 -8.51
C TRP A 51 6.91 -4.70 -9.44
N HIS A 52 6.14 -5.60 -10.07
CA HIS A 52 6.68 -6.70 -10.87
C HIS A 52 7.51 -6.29 -12.11
N PRO A 53 7.23 -5.18 -12.81
CA PRO A 53 8.03 -4.73 -13.95
C PRO A 53 9.43 -4.20 -13.59
N PHE A 54 9.73 -3.93 -12.32
CA PHE A 54 11.07 -3.48 -11.93
C PHE A 54 12.06 -4.65 -11.99
N ALA A 55 12.99 -4.59 -12.94
CA ALA A 55 13.98 -5.64 -13.15
C ALA A 55 14.87 -5.86 -11.92
N GLY A 56 15.26 -7.11 -11.70
CA GLY A 56 16.16 -7.47 -10.58
C GLY A 56 15.49 -7.51 -9.21
N LEU A 57 14.16 -7.34 -9.13
CA LEU A 57 13.39 -7.45 -7.90
C LEU A 57 12.52 -8.71 -7.88
N ALA A 58 12.48 -9.37 -6.72
CA ALA A 58 11.49 -10.38 -6.42
C ALA A 58 10.42 -9.76 -5.50
N VAL A 59 9.17 -9.75 -5.97
CA VAL A 59 8.03 -9.19 -5.22
C VAL A 59 7.26 -10.34 -4.57
N ARG A 60 6.96 -10.22 -3.27
CA ARG A 60 6.18 -11.22 -2.53
C ARG A 60 5.13 -10.53 -1.65
N PRO A 61 3.93 -11.10 -1.50
CA PRO A 61 2.95 -10.60 -0.54
C PRO A 61 3.47 -10.77 0.89
N LEU A 62 3.15 -9.82 1.76
CA LEU A 62 3.40 -9.94 3.20
C LEU A 62 2.34 -10.86 3.81
N ALA A 63 2.77 -12.00 4.35
CA ALA A 63 1.88 -12.93 5.05
C ALA A 63 1.33 -12.29 6.34
N ALA A 64 0.03 -12.45 6.59
CA ALA A 64 -0.67 -11.88 7.75
C ALA A 64 -0.44 -10.37 7.94
N GLY A 65 -0.22 -9.64 6.84
CA GLY A 65 -0.10 -8.19 6.87
C GLY A 65 -1.44 -7.50 7.20
N PRO A 66 -1.42 -6.30 7.81
CA PRO A 66 -2.62 -5.52 8.04
C PRO A 66 -3.20 -5.01 6.71
N GLU A 67 -4.52 -4.87 6.64
CA GLU A 67 -5.19 -4.19 5.53
C GLU A 67 -5.26 -2.68 5.77
N PHE A 68 -4.89 -1.89 4.76
CA PHE A 68 -4.98 -0.44 4.80
C PHE A 68 -6.15 0.06 3.95
N PRO A 69 -7.21 0.65 4.54
CA PRO A 69 -8.36 1.11 3.79
C PRO A 69 -8.04 2.38 2.99
N ILE A 70 -8.39 2.37 1.71
CA ILE A 70 -8.36 3.56 0.85
C ILE A 70 -9.73 4.25 0.93
N SER A 71 -9.74 5.54 1.28
CA SER A 71 -10.96 6.33 1.39
C SER A 71 -10.98 7.46 0.37
N LEU A 72 -12.12 7.65 -0.28
CA LEU A 72 -12.37 8.79 -1.16
C LEU A 72 -13.15 9.85 -0.38
N LEU A 73 -12.53 10.99 -0.13
CA LEU A 73 -13.10 12.07 0.67
C LEU A 73 -13.73 13.13 -0.22
N THR A 74 -14.93 13.57 0.15
CA THR A 74 -15.67 14.64 -0.53
C THR A 74 -16.11 15.67 0.50
N SER A 75 -16.12 16.96 0.13
CA SER A 75 -16.59 18.01 1.02
C SER A 75 -18.09 17.85 1.31
N ARG A 76 -18.50 18.05 2.57
CA ARG A 76 -19.93 18.22 2.90
C ARG A 76 -20.42 19.64 2.69
N ALA A 77 -19.51 20.62 2.58
CA ALA A 77 -19.85 22.03 2.47
C ALA A 77 -20.36 22.41 1.07
N ARG A 78 -20.13 21.56 0.06
CA ARG A 78 -20.55 21.77 -1.33
C ARG A 78 -21.02 20.46 -1.90
N ALA A 79 -22.17 20.47 -2.58
CA ALA A 79 -22.59 19.36 -3.40
C ALA A 79 -21.54 19.12 -4.50
N LEU A 80 -21.32 17.86 -4.84
CA LEU A 80 -20.48 17.50 -5.98
C LEU A 80 -21.12 18.00 -7.26
N SER A 81 -20.30 18.47 -8.21
CA SER A 81 -20.80 18.67 -9.57
C SER A 81 -21.09 17.31 -10.21
N ARG A 82 -21.88 17.30 -11.29
CA ARG A 82 -22.10 16.07 -12.08
C ARG A 82 -20.77 15.43 -12.53
N ALA A 83 -19.78 16.24 -12.88
CA ALA A 83 -18.46 15.74 -13.27
C ALA A 83 -17.72 15.08 -12.10
N ASP A 84 -17.80 15.63 -10.89
CA ASP A 84 -17.19 15.05 -9.69
C ASP A 84 -17.87 13.74 -9.27
N GLU A 85 -19.20 13.67 -9.42
CA GLU A 85 -19.96 12.43 -9.20
C GLU A 85 -19.50 11.33 -10.16
N MET A 86 -19.42 11.65 -11.45
CA MET A 86 -18.91 10.72 -12.46
C MET A 86 -17.48 10.27 -12.12
N MET A 87 -16.58 11.19 -11.78
CA MET A 87 -15.21 10.86 -11.42
C MET A 87 -15.15 9.97 -10.17
N ARG A 88 -15.93 10.27 -9.13
CA ARG A 88 -16.01 9.46 -7.90
C ARG A 88 -16.43 8.03 -8.23
N ASP A 89 -17.43 7.87 -9.08
CA ASP A 89 -17.99 6.56 -9.41
C ASP A 89 -17.03 5.76 -10.31
N GLU A 90 -16.29 6.42 -11.21
CA GLU A 90 -15.21 5.80 -11.98
C GLU A 90 -14.03 5.36 -11.09
N ILE A 91 -13.60 6.20 -10.14
CA ILE A 91 -12.55 5.84 -9.17
C ILE A 91 -12.97 4.59 -8.39
N ARG A 92 -14.21 4.56 -7.89
CA ARG A 92 -14.75 3.39 -7.16
C ARG A 92 -14.76 2.14 -8.03
N THR A 93 -15.18 2.28 -9.29
CA THR A 93 -15.22 1.17 -10.25
C THR A 93 -13.80 0.63 -10.50
N ALA A 94 -12.84 1.51 -10.81
CA ALA A 94 -11.46 1.13 -11.04
C ALA A 94 -10.83 0.44 -9.81
N CYS A 95 -11.03 0.99 -8.61
CA CYS A 95 -10.55 0.36 -7.37
C CYS A 95 -11.17 -1.04 -7.15
N SER A 96 -12.46 -1.22 -7.45
CA SER A 96 -13.12 -2.53 -7.29
C SER A 96 -12.51 -3.61 -8.18
N VAL A 97 -12.06 -3.25 -9.39
CA VAL A 97 -11.37 -4.17 -10.31
C VAL A 97 -10.03 -4.60 -9.73
N VAL A 98 -9.23 -3.64 -9.25
CA VAL A 98 -7.92 -3.89 -8.64
C VAL A 98 -8.05 -4.78 -7.40
N LEU A 99 -8.99 -4.47 -6.50
CA LEU A 99 -9.20 -5.24 -5.27
C LEU A 99 -9.63 -6.69 -5.55
N ARG A 100 -10.45 -6.94 -6.58
CA ARG A 100 -10.82 -8.30 -7.00
C ARG A 100 -9.63 -9.08 -7.55
N GLN A 101 -8.78 -8.45 -8.35
CA GLN A 101 -7.60 -9.09 -8.92
C GLN A 101 -6.57 -9.48 -7.85
N HIS A 102 -6.44 -8.67 -6.79
CA HIS A 102 -5.57 -9.00 -5.66
C HIS A 102 -6.13 -10.14 -4.80
N ARG A 103 -7.44 -10.17 -4.51
CA ARG A 103 -8.06 -11.29 -3.78
C ARG A 103 -8.02 -12.62 -4.53
N ALA A 104 -8.01 -12.60 -5.86
CA ALA A 104 -7.91 -13.83 -6.67
C ALA A 104 -6.48 -14.40 -6.77
N LYS A 105 -5.46 -13.62 -6.36
CA LYS A 105 -4.04 -14.00 -6.42
C LYS A 105 -3.42 -14.29 -5.05
N ALA A 106 -4.11 -13.93 -3.96
CA ALA A 106 -3.72 -14.21 -2.58
C ALA A 106 -4.27 -15.57 -2.13
#